data_AF-A0A976CSA7-F1
#
_entry.id   AF-A0A976CSA7-F1
#
_cell.length_a   1.000
_cell.length_b   1.000
_cell.length_c   1.000
_cell.angle_alpha   90.00
_cell.angle_beta   90.00
_cell.angle_gamma   90.00
#
_symmetry.space_group_name_H-M   'P 1'
#
loop_
_entity.id
_entity.type
_entity.pdbx_description
1 polymer ?
#
loop_
_entity_poly.entity_id
_entity_poly.type
_entity_poly.pdbx_seq_one_letter_code
_entity_poly.pdbx_strand_id
1 'polypeptide(L)' 'MELVWFKKDLRLLDHAALTAASQLGPVLALWIYEDEVIRAEDFDARHLGFANECLAEL' A
#
# COMPACT_ATOMS: atom_id res chain seq x y z
N MET A 1 -5.47 -13.74 -12.06
CA MET A 1 -5.72 -12.31 -11.74
C MET A 1 -5.36 -12.21 -10.29
N GLU A 2 -4.33 -11.43 -10.00
CA GLU A 2 -3.69 -11.41 -8.69
C GLU A 2 -4.07 -10.16 -7.92
N LEU A 3 -4.16 -10.28 -6.61
CA LEU A 3 -4.37 -9.14 -5.71
C LEU A 3 -3.07 -8.87 -4.96
N VAL A 4 -2.58 -7.64 -5.05
CA VAL A 4 -1.42 -7.17 -4.28
C VAL A 4 -1.90 -6.14 -3.28
N TRP A 5 -1.77 -6.46 -2.00
CA TRP A 5 -2.12 -5.57 -0.91
C TRP A 5 -0.88 -4.79 -0.46
N PHE A 6 -0.88 -3.50 -0.78
CA PHE A 6 0.08 -2.53 -0.27
C PHE A 6 -0.31 -2.12 1.15
N LYS A 7 0.67 -2.12 2.06
CA LYS A 7 0.53 -1.59 3.43
C LYS A 7 1.39 -0.34 3.59
N LYS A 8 2.57 -0.47 4.19
CA LYS A 8 3.53 0.64 4.37
C LYS A 8 4.56 0.72 3.23
N ASP A 9 4.41 -0.15 2.24
CA ASP A 9 5.32 -0.37 1.11
C ASP A 9 4.75 0.17 -0.20
N LEU A 10 4.22 1.40 -0.17
CA LEU A 10 3.72 2.16 -1.33
C LEU A 10 4.85 2.48 -2.33
N ARG A 11 5.35 1.46 -3.04
CA ARG A 11 6.42 1.59 -4.04
C ARG A 11 6.22 0.57 -5.17
N LEU A 12 6.55 0.95 -6.39
CA LEU A 12 6.53 0.02 -7.54
C LEU A 12 7.85 -0.71 -7.74
N LEU A 13 8.96 -0.02 -7.48
CA LEU A 13 10.31 -0.55 -7.67
C LEU A 13 10.74 -1.42 -6.50
N ASP A 14 11.44 -2.50 -6.81
CA ASP A 14 11.94 -3.48 -5.82
C ASP A 14 10.84 -3.97 -4.86
N HIS A 15 9.69 -4.32 -5.45
CA HIS A 15 8.54 -4.84 -4.73
C HIS A 15 8.28 -6.30 -5.10
N ALA A 16 8.88 -7.22 -4.33
CA ALA A 16 8.85 -8.65 -4.64
C ALA A 16 7.45 -9.23 -4.88
N ALA A 17 6.44 -8.86 -4.06
CA ALA A 17 5.08 -9.38 -4.24
C ALA A 17 4.41 -8.87 -5.53
N LEU A 18 4.57 -7.57 -5.87
CA LEU A 18 4.11 -7.01 -7.13
C LEU A 18 4.80 -7.66 -8.33
N THR A 19 6.12 -7.84 -8.26
CA THR A 19 6.89 -8.54 -9.29
C THR A 19 6.37 -9.96 -9.49
N ALA A 20 6.21 -10.74 -8.41
CA ALA A 20 5.71 -12.10 -8.50
C ALA A 20 4.29 -12.16 -9.10
N ALA A 21 3.39 -11.28 -8.63
CA ALA A 21 2.02 -11.21 -9.11
C ALA A 21 1.93 -10.83 -10.61
N SER A 22 2.76 -9.88 -11.05
CA SER A 22 2.79 -9.43 -12.45
C SER A 22 3.16 -10.54 -13.45
N GLN A 23 3.89 -11.57 -12.99
CA GLN A 23 4.26 -12.73 -13.81
C GLN A 23 3.13 -13.74 -13.96
N LEU A 24 2.12 -13.71 -13.08
CA LEU A 24 0.99 -14.64 -13.08
C LEU A 24 -0.22 -14.11 -13.86
N GLY A 25 -0.30 -12.79 -14.07
CA GLY A 25 -1.32 -12.16 -14.89
C GLY A 25 -1.68 -10.74 -14.44
N PRO A 26 -2.87 -10.24 -14.83
CA PRO A 26 -3.34 -8.92 -14.40
C PRO A 26 -3.35 -8.79 -12.87
N VAL A 27 -2.83 -7.66 -12.39
CA VAL A 27 -2.72 -7.36 -10.96
C VAL A 27 -3.70 -6.26 -10.57
N LEU A 28 -4.45 -6.48 -9.51
CA LEU A 28 -5.19 -5.45 -8.79
C LEU A 28 -4.36 -5.00 -7.59
N ALA A 29 -3.96 -3.73 -7.58
CA ALA A 29 -3.33 -3.10 -6.43
C ALA A 29 -4.40 -2.62 -5.44
N LEU A 30 -4.25 -2.97 -4.17
CA LEU A 30 -5.18 -2.59 -3.10
C LEU A 30 -4.39 -1.97 -1.94
N TRP A 31 -4.91 -0.87 -1.40
CA TRP A 31 -4.45 -0.29 -0.14
C TRP A 31 -5.70 0.04 0.70
N ILE A 32 -5.63 -0.15 2.02
CA ILE A 32 -6.79 -0.09 2.91
C ILE A 32 -6.49 0.83 4.09
N TYR A 33 -7.42 1.73 4.40
CA TYR A 33 -7.43 2.46 5.68
C TYR A 33 -7.79 1.49 6.81
N GLU A 34 -6.79 1.08 7.60
CA GLU A 34 -6.95 0.12 8.70
C GLU A 34 -7.28 0.85 10.02
N ASP A 35 -8.46 0.61 10.59
CA ASP A 35 -8.93 1.23 11.84
C ASP A 35 -7.96 0.99 13.01
N GLU A 36 -7.38 -0.20 13.10
CA GLU A 36 -6.40 -0.56 14.13
C GLU A 36 -5.11 0.25 14.03
N VAL A 37 -4.72 0.67 12.82
CA VAL A 37 -3.54 1.51 12.59
C VAL A 37 -3.86 2.96 12.90
N ILE A 38 -4.99 3.47 12.41
CA ILE A 38 -5.40 4.87 12.58
C ILE A 38 -5.68 5.20 14.04
N ARG A 39 -6.14 4.23 14.83
CA ARG A 39 -6.45 4.40 16.26
C ARG A 39 -5.30 4.02 17.19
N ALA A 40 -4.13 3.66 16.66
CA ALA A 40 -2.96 3.36 17.48
C ALA A 40 -2.49 4.62 18.24
N GLU A 41 -1.92 4.44 19.43
CA GLU A 41 -1.53 5.54 20.31
C GLU A 41 -0.44 6.44 19.70
N ASP A 42 0.43 5.86 18.87
CA ASP A 42 1.51 6.55 18.16
C ASP A 42 1.08 7.10 16.79
N PHE A 43 -0.19 6.95 16.41
CA PHE A 43 -0.69 7.42 15.12
C PHE A 43 -1.05 8.91 15.14
N ASP A 44 -0.25 9.70 14.44
CA ASP A 44 -0.50 11.11 14.11
C ASP A 44 -1.14 11.29 12.72
N ALA A 45 -1.96 12.33 12.55
CA ALA A 45 -2.60 12.69 11.27
C ALA A 45 -1.59 12.89 10.12
N ARG A 46 -0.34 13.28 10.42
CA ARG A 46 0.74 13.39 9.44
C ARG A 46 1.11 12.06 8.80
N HIS A 47 0.96 10.93 9.50
CA HIS A 47 1.19 9.62 8.88
C HIS A 47 0.18 9.35 7.77
N LEU A 48 -1.08 9.70 8.00
CA LEU A 48 -2.14 9.55 7.00
C LEU A 48 -1.93 10.51 5.83
N GLY A 49 -1.60 11.77 6.12
CA GLY A 49 -1.28 12.77 5.11
C GLY A 49 -0.17 12.30 4.18
N PHE A 50 0.95 11.84 4.75
CA PHE A 50 2.08 11.33 3.98
C PHE A 50 1.72 10.08 3.16
N ALA A 51 0.98 9.13 3.73
CA ALA A 51 0.52 7.94 3.00
C ALA A 51 -0.37 8.33 1.80
N ASN A 52 -1.26 9.30 1.96
CA ASN A 52 -2.12 9.81 0.89
C ASN A 52 -1.33 10.54 -0.21
N GLU A 53 -0.30 11.30 0.16
CA GLU A 53 0.61 11.92 -0.80
C GLU A 53 1.35 10.84 -1.62
N CYS A 54 1.88 9.80 -0.98
CA CYS A 54 2.50 8.67 -1.68
C CYS A 54 1.51 7.92 -2.59
N LEU A 55 0.28 7.68 -2.12
CA LEU A 55 -0.78 7.05 -2.92
C LEU A 55 -1.16 7.86 -4.16
N ALA A 56 -1.09 9.19 -4.08
CA ALA A 56 -1.39 10.06 -5.21
C ALA A 56 -0.28 10.06 -6.28
N GLU A 57 0.96 9.74 -5.89
CA GLU A 57 2.12 9.63 -6.79
C GLU A 57 2.27 8.25 -7.44
N LEU A 58 1.73 7.20 -6.80
CA LEU A 58 1.84 5.80 -7.22
C LEU A 58 1.22 5.49 -8.59
#